data_AF-A0A6V6Y455-F1
#
_entry.id   AF-A0A6V6Y455-F1
#
_cell.length_a   1.000
_cell.length_b   1.000
_cell.length_c   1.000
_cell.angle_alpha   90.00
_cell.angle_beta   90.00
_cell.angle_gamma   90.00
#
_symmetry.space_group_name_H-M   'P 1'
#
loop_
_entity.id
_entity.type
_entity.pdbx_description
1 polymer ?
#
loop_
_entity_poly.entity_id
_entity_poly.type
_entity_poly.pdbx_seq_one_letter_code
_entity_poly.pdbx_strand_id
1 'polypeptide(L)'
;MYGGRSDLKFNDCFLKAHPDSADARIRAIQKKYPDVTSLSTNEEFELKSSSFDVIDFAFSDKSKACVSHYKLLSLLEGKRVYRCIERKYKTPRYLENNNIDKFKVFVPKSNGSGAFGETLSTSGVAILGESATPTFISIGCLDTELAAQNLLKYVKN
;
A
#
# COMPACT_ATOMS: atom_id res chain seq x y z
N MET A 1 7.28 -13.09 -4.10
CA MET A 1 7.46 -11.88 -3.28
C MET A 1 6.93 -10.71 -4.08
N TYR A 2 6.08 -9.87 -3.49
CA TYR A 2 5.53 -8.68 -4.13
C TYR A 2 6.11 -7.46 -3.42
N GLY A 3 6.99 -6.72 -4.12
CA GLY A 3 7.74 -5.61 -3.53
C GLY A 3 8.08 -4.54 -4.56
N GLY A 4 8.44 -3.35 -4.09
CA GLY A 4 8.81 -2.21 -4.93
C GLY A 4 7.63 -1.37 -5.44
N ARG A 5 6.47 -2.00 -5.67
CA ARG A 5 5.19 -1.33 -5.97
C ARG A 5 4.04 -2.01 -5.23
N SER A 6 2.95 -1.28 -5.01
CA SER A 6 1.72 -1.81 -4.41
C SER A 6 1.08 -2.86 -5.32
N ASP A 7 0.53 -3.92 -4.74
CA ASP A 7 -0.24 -4.96 -5.45
C ASP A 7 -1.60 -4.45 -5.99
N LEU A 8 -2.01 -3.25 -5.58
CA LEU A 8 -3.16 -2.51 -6.11
C LEU A 8 -2.74 -1.24 -6.89
N LYS A 9 -3.56 -0.88 -7.88
CA LYS A 9 -3.56 0.43 -8.57
C LYS A 9 -4.90 1.13 -8.37
N PHE A 10 -4.92 2.45 -8.44
CA PHE A 10 -6.16 3.19 -8.71
C PHE A 10 -6.66 2.88 -10.13
N ASN A 11 -7.92 3.19 -10.42
CA ASN A 11 -8.56 2.96 -11.72
C ASN A 11 -9.34 4.19 -12.18
N ASP A 12 -9.97 4.10 -13.35
CA ASP A 12 -10.72 5.23 -13.93
C ASP A 12 -11.90 5.67 -13.06
N CYS A 13 -12.52 4.74 -12.33
CA CYS A 13 -13.60 5.08 -11.39
C CYS A 13 -13.10 6.01 -10.28
N PHE A 14 -11.88 5.77 -9.78
CA PHE A 14 -11.22 6.65 -8.83
C PHE A 14 -10.95 8.03 -9.44
N LEU A 15 -10.33 8.08 -10.63
CA LEU A 15 -9.98 9.36 -11.27
C LEU A 15 -11.22 10.20 -11.59
N LYS A 16 -12.33 9.56 -11.97
CA LYS A 16 -13.62 10.24 -12.20
C LYS A 16 -14.22 10.80 -10.91
N ALA A 17 -14.10 10.07 -9.80
CA ALA A 17 -14.63 10.49 -8.50
C ALA A 17 -13.74 11.54 -7.80
N HIS A 18 -12.45 11.53 -8.10
CA HIS A 18 -11.42 12.37 -7.48
C HIS A 18 -10.55 13.05 -8.54
N PRO A 19 -11.13 13.95 -9.37
CA PRO A 19 -10.40 14.60 -10.47
C PRO A 19 -9.25 15.49 -9.98
N ASP A 20 -9.32 15.96 -8.74
CA ASP A 20 -8.31 16.77 -8.05
C ASP A 20 -7.06 15.98 -7.61
N SER A 21 -7.12 14.63 -7.65
CA SER A 21 -6.01 13.77 -7.24
C SER A 21 -4.75 13.95 -8.09
N ALA A 22 -4.89 14.29 -9.37
CA ALA A 22 -3.75 14.56 -10.24
C ALA A 22 -3.06 15.87 -9.84
N ASP A 23 -3.83 16.95 -9.67
CA ASP A 23 -3.32 18.26 -9.27
C ASP A 23 -2.66 18.21 -7.89
N ALA A 24 -3.24 17.48 -6.94
CA ALA A 24 -2.66 17.29 -5.61
C ALA A 24 -1.26 16.65 -5.69
N ARG A 25 -1.08 15.65 -6.57
CA ARG A 25 0.23 15.03 -6.82
C ARG A 25 1.21 15.98 -7.48
N ILE A 26 0.77 16.73 -8.49
CA ILE A 26 1.62 17.73 -9.16
C ILE A 26 2.10 18.75 -8.13
N ARG A 27 1.21 19.32 -7.30
CA ARG A 27 1.56 20.25 -6.22
C ARG A 27 2.56 19.65 -5.24
N ALA A 28 2.40 18.37 -4.89
CA ALA A 28 3.36 17.69 -4.01
C ALA A 28 4.75 17.53 -4.66
N ILE A 29 4.82 17.24 -5.97
CA ILE A 29 6.07 17.15 -6.72
C ILE A 29 6.73 18.54 -6.86
N GLN A 30 5.93 19.57 -7.12
CA GLN A 30 6.38 20.96 -7.31
C GLN A 30 7.09 21.54 -6.08
N LYS A 31 6.81 21.03 -4.87
CA LYS A 31 7.57 21.40 -3.66
C LYS A 31 9.08 21.20 -3.80
N LYS A 32 9.51 20.23 -4.63
CA LYS A 32 10.92 19.94 -4.91
C LYS A 32 11.32 20.25 -6.36
N TYR A 33 10.38 20.17 -7.29
CA TYR A 33 10.61 20.37 -8.73
C TYR A 33 9.57 21.34 -9.29
N PRO A 34 9.72 22.67 -9.10
CA PRO A 34 8.68 23.66 -9.39
C PRO A 34 8.18 23.67 -10.83
N ASP A 35 9.03 23.30 -11.79
CA ASP A 35 8.73 23.35 -13.23
C ASP A 35 7.88 22.16 -13.72
N VAL A 36 7.54 21.20 -12.84
CA VAL A 36 6.69 20.07 -13.22
C VAL A 36 5.25 20.55 -13.42
N THR A 37 4.75 20.37 -14.65
CA THR A 37 3.38 20.77 -15.05
C THR A 37 2.44 19.59 -15.28
N SER A 38 2.98 18.37 -15.37
CA SER A 38 2.21 17.16 -15.63
C SER A 38 2.78 15.95 -14.89
N LEU A 39 1.93 14.94 -14.69
CA LEU A 39 2.36 13.65 -14.17
C LEU A 39 3.01 12.82 -15.28
N SER A 40 3.99 11.98 -14.89
CA SER A 40 4.53 10.97 -15.80
C SER A 40 3.45 9.93 -16.16
N THR A 41 3.65 9.21 -17.26
CA THR A 41 2.68 8.21 -17.74
C THR A 41 2.27 7.22 -16.65
N ASN A 42 0.95 7.07 -16.45
CA ASN A 42 0.29 6.17 -15.49
C ASN A 42 0.49 6.48 -14.00
N GLU A 43 1.12 7.59 -13.66
CA GLU A 43 1.42 8.00 -12.30
C GLU A 43 0.15 8.27 -11.46
N GLU A 44 -0.90 8.75 -12.10
CA GLU A 44 -2.23 8.97 -11.55
C GLU A 44 -2.85 7.68 -10.98
N PHE A 45 -2.48 6.52 -11.54
CA PHE A 45 -2.97 5.21 -11.11
C PHE A 45 -2.15 4.59 -9.96
N GLU A 46 -0.98 5.13 -9.62
CA GLU A 46 -0.05 4.49 -8.69
C GLU A 46 -0.44 4.74 -7.22
N LEU A 47 -0.51 3.67 -6.41
CA LEU A 47 -0.50 3.79 -4.94
C LEU A 47 0.95 3.92 -4.46
N LYS A 48 1.31 5.11 -3.98
CA LYS A 48 2.67 5.48 -3.55
C LYS A 48 2.79 5.49 -2.03
N SER A 49 4.03 5.51 -1.54
CA SER A 49 4.32 5.69 -0.11
C SER A 49 3.72 6.98 0.43
N SER A 50 3.71 8.06 -0.38
CA SER A 50 3.15 9.36 -0.03
C SER A 50 1.65 9.48 -0.27
N SER A 51 0.95 8.42 -0.69
CA SER A 51 -0.48 8.55 -1.04
C SER A 51 -1.33 9.00 0.14
N PHE A 52 -0.99 8.58 1.36
CA PHE A 52 -1.70 9.00 2.58
C PHE A 52 -1.43 10.46 2.95
N ASP A 53 -0.33 11.05 2.47
CA ASP A 53 -0.02 12.48 2.66
C ASP A 53 -0.68 13.35 1.58
N VAL A 54 -0.60 12.90 0.33
CA VAL A 54 -0.86 13.75 -0.85
C VAL A 54 -2.33 13.73 -1.26
N ILE A 55 -2.97 12.56 -1.16
CA ILE A 55 -4.37 12.35 -1.55
C ILE A 55 -5.15 11.74 -0.38
N ASP A 56 -4.93 12.28 0.83
CA ASP A 56 -5.56 11.77 2.05
C ASP A 56 -7.09 11.69 1.93
N PHE A 57 -7.70 12.68 1.29
CA PHE A 57 -9.14 12.74 1.03
C PHE A 57 -9.73 11.52 0.30
N ALA A 58 -8.89 10.71 -0.36
CA ALA A 58 -9.30 9.45 -1.00
C ALA A 58 -9.50 8.28 -0.01
N PHE A 59 -9.10 8.46 1.26
CA PHE A 59 -9.06 7.41 2.26
C PHE A 59 -9.91 7.79 3.48
N SER A 60 -10.32 6.78 4.24
CA SER A 60 -11.03 6.97 5.50
C SER A 60 -10.36 6.21 6.64
N ASP A 61 -10.45 6.76 7.85
CA ASP A 61 -9.94 6.12 9.07
C ASP A 61 -10.88 5.00 9.59
N LYS A 62 -11.98 4.71 8.89
CA LYS A 62 -12.93 3.68 9.31
C LYS A 62 -12.26 2.32 9.31
N SER A 63 -11.94 1.82 10.50
CA SER A 63 -11.21 0.58 10.78
C SER A 63 -11.92 -0.72 10.43
N LYS A 64 -13.06 -0.67 9.73
CA LYS A 64 -13.85 -1.87 9.42
C LYS A 64 -13.34 -2.49 8.11
N ALA A 65 -12.71 -3.65 8.22
CA ALA A 65 -12.57 -4.58 7.12
C ALA A 65 -13.97 -5.03 6.68
N CYS A 66 -14.58 -4.26 5.78
CA CYS A 66 -15.85 -4.58 5.16
C CYS A 66 -15.58 -5.09 3.75
N VAL A 67 -16.43 -6.00 3.25
CA VAL A 67 -16.34 -6.52 1.87
C VAL A 67 -16.27 -5.40 0.83
N SER A 68 -16.85 -4.22 1.10
CA SER A 68 -16.83 -3.09 0.19
C SER A 68 -15.52 -2.27 0.18
N HIS A 69 -14.57 -2.53 1.07
CA HIS A 69 -13.34 -1.74 1.22
C HIS A 69 -12.08 -2.59 1.23
N TYR A 70 -10.99 -2.06 0.68
CA TYR A 70 -9.63 -2.50 0.97
C TYR A 70 -9.11 -1.76 2.19
N LYS A 71 -8.37 -2.47 3.04
CA LYS A 71 -7.63 -1.87 4.16
C LYS A 71 -6.15 -1.83 3.81
N LEU A 72 -5.58 -0.62 3.83
CA LEU A 72 -4.24 -0.33 3.32
C LEU A 72 -3.34 0.05 4.48
N LEU A 73 -2.23 -0.67 4.62
CA LEU A 73 -1.15 -0.36 5.56
C LEU A 73 -0.15 0.60 4.92
N SER A 74 0.24 1.66 5.64
CA SER A 74 1.33 2.56 5.25
C SER A 74 2.18 2.97 6.46
N LEU A 75 3.31 3.63 6.18
CA LEU A 75 4.05 4.40 7.16
C LEU A 75 3.77 5.89 6.95
N LEU A 76 3.29 6.56 8.00
CA LEU A 76 3.07 8.00 8.06
C LEU A 76 3.86 8.54 9.25
N GLU A 77 4.79 9.47 9.01
CA GLU A 77 5.69 10.02 10.05
C GLU A 77 6.38 8.93 10.89
N GLY A 78 6.81 7.83 10.25
CA GLY A 78 7.46 6.69 10.91
C GLY A 78 6.52 5.78 11.71
N LYS A 79 5.22 6.08 11.76
CA LYS A 79 4.20 5.28 12.45
C LYS A 79 3.40 4.45 11.46
N ARG A 80 3.04 3.24 11.87
CA ARG A 80 2.13 2.38 11.09
C ARG A 80 0.72 2.97 11.15
N VAL A 81 0.13 3.20 9.99
CA VAL A 81 -1.23 3.70 9.86
C VAL A 81 -1.99 2.81 8.89
N TYR A 82 -3.23 2.48 9.27
CA TYR A 82 -4.18 1.81 8.39
C TYR A 82 -5.24 2.80 7.95
N ARG A 83 -5.52 2.85 6.64
CA ARG A 83 -6.68 3.55 6.10
C ARG A 83 -7.43 2.67 5.13
N CYS A 84 -8.70 2.97 4.93
CA CYS A 84 -9.58 2.22 4.06
C CYS A 84 -9.93 3.00 2.80
N ILE A 85 -10.07 2.29 1.69
CA ILE A 85 -10.60 2.82 0.43
C ILE A 85 -11.64 1.86 -0.14
N GLU A 86 -12.68 2.37 -0.79
CA GLU A 86 -13.68 1.54 -1.45
C GLU A 86 -13.03 0.64 -2.52
N ARG A 87 -13.44 -0.62 -2.59
CA ARG A 87 -12.91 -1.59 -3.56
C ARG A 87 -13.07 -1.11 -5.00
N LYS A 88 -14.16 -0.40 -5.31
CA LYS A 88 -14.47 0.12 -6.66
C LYS A 88 -13.39 1.06 -7.22
N TYR A 89 -12.59 1.68 -6.36
CA TYR A 89 -11.53 2.63 -6.74
C TYR A 89 -10.17 1.98 -7.01
N LYS A 90 -10.06 0.66 -6.81
CA LYS A 90 -8.81 -0.07 -6.95
C LYS A 90 -8.95 -1.26 -7.87
N THR A 91 -7.87 -1.58 -8.58
CA THR A 91 -7.75 -2.81 -9.36
C THR A 91 -6.48 -3.56 -8.97
N PRO A 92 -6.48 -4.90 -8.97
CA PRO A 92 -5.26 -5.70 -8.91
C PRO A 92 -4.24 -5.22 -9.95
N ARG A 93 -3.00 -4.98 -9.55
CA ARG A 93 -1.93 -4.56 -10.48
C ARG A 93 -1.71 -5.59 -11.59
N TYR A 94 -1.73 -6.86 -11.23
CA TYR A 94 -1.62 -8.00 -12.13
C TYR A 94 -2.85 -8.86 -11.91
N LEU A 95 -3.75 -8.93 -12.90
CA LEU A 95 -5.05 -9.59 -12.74
C LEU A 95 -4.91 -11.09 -12.43
N GLU A 96 -3.96 -11.77 -13.08
CA GLU A 96 -3.76 -13.22 -12.95
C GLU A 96 -2.74 -13.59 -11.86
N ASN A 97 -2.00 -12.62 -11.32
CA ASN A 97 -0.89 -12.88 -10.40
C ASN A 97 -0.86 -11.86 -9.26
N ASN A 98 -1.81 -11.99 -8.34
CA ASN A 98 -1.95 -11.13 -7.17
C ASN A 98 -2.24 -11.96 -5.91
N ASN A 99 -2.00 -11.37 -4.75
CA ASN A 99 -2.27 -11.97 -3.46
C ASN A 99 -3.26 -11.14 -2.60
N ILE A 100 -4.00 -10.19 -3.17
CA ILE A 100 -4.96 -9.34 -2.44
C ILE A 100 -5.99 -10.15 -1.62
N ASP A 101 -6.49 -11.25 -2.17
CA ASP A 101 -7.44 -12.14 -1.51
C ASP A 101 -6.77 -13.42 -0.99
N LYS A 102 -5.48 -13.34 -0.65
CA LYS A 102 -4.69 -14.42 -0.05
C LYS A 102 -4.01 -13.94 1.23
N PHE A 103 -3.64 -14.88 2.10
CA PHE A 103 -2.82 -14.57 3.25
C PHE A 103 -1.38 -14.27 2.82
N LYS A 104 -0.78 -13.32 3.52
CA LYS A 104 0.57 -12.80 3.27
C LYS A 104 1.13 -12.19 4.54
N VAL A 105 2.44 -12.01 4.56
CA VAL A 105 3.16 -11.30 5.62
C VAL A 105 3.61 -9.95 5.10
N PHE A 106 3.26 -8.89 5.82
CA PHE A 106 3.83 -7.56 5.60
C PHE A 106 5.13 -7.42 6.36
N VAL A 107 6.18 -7.03 5.64
CA VAL A 107 7.50 -6.70 6.19
C VAL A 107 7.81 -5.25 5.85
N PRO A 108 8.20 -4.40 6.81
CA PRO A 108 8.62 -3.04 6.51
C PRO A 108 9.80 -3.04 5.55
N LYS A 109 9.78 -2.14 4.55
CA LYS A 109 10.85 -2.02 3.55
C LYS A 109 12.15 -1.45 4.15
N SER A 110 12.04 -0.73 5.27
CA SER A 110 13.15 -0.13 6.00
C SER A 110 12.86 -0.16 7.50
N ASN A 111 13.84 -0.58 8.31
CA ASN A 111 13.73 -0.60 9.78
C ASN A 111 14.35 0.62 10.46
N GLY A 112 15.14 1.40 9.72
CA GLY A 112 15.54 2.76 10.12
C GLY A 112 16.68 2.86 11.13
N SER A 113 17.19 1.74 11.67
CA SER A 113 18.37 1.78 12.55
C SER A 113 19.67 1.79 11.75
N GLY A 114 19.67 1.21 10.54
CA GLY A 114 20.84 1.18 9.66
C GLY A 114 21.99 0.32 10.20
N ALA A 115 21.76 -0.43 11.27
CA ALA A 115 22.74 -1.33 11.86
C ALA A 115 22.68 -2.70 11.17
N PHE A 116 23.84 -3.28 10.88
CA PHE A 116 23.91 -4.66 10.44
C PHE A 116 23.41 -5.59 11.55
N GLY A 117 22.50 -6.51 11.20
CA GLY A 117 21.86 -7.38 12.19
C GLY A 117 20.77 -6.69 13.02
N GLU A 118 20.24 -5.54 12.57
CA GLU A 118 19.09 -4.91 13.23
C GLU A 118 17.88 -5.87 13.28
N THR A 119 17.19 -5.89 14.42
CA THR A 119 15.94 -6.64 14.54
C THR A 119 14.90 -6.06 13.59
N LEU A 120 14.29 -6.92 12.77
CA LEU A 120 13.23 -6.49 11.87
C LEU A 120 12.09 -5.82 12.64
N SER A 121 11.71 -4.62 12.21
CA SER A 121 10.56 -3.91 12.75
C SER A 121 9.30 -4.76 12.53
N THR A 122 8.34 -4.69 13.46
CA THR A 122 7.15 -5.57 13.52
C THR A 122 6.56 -5.95 12.15
N SER A 123 6.79 -7.20 11.74
CA SER A 123 6.06 -7.85 10.65
C SER A 123 4.75 -8.45 11.15
N GLY A 124 3.73 -8.45 10.31
CA GLY A 124 2.38 -8.95 10.66
C GLY A 124 1.77 -9.77 9.53
N VAL A 125 0.91 -10.72 9.89
CA VAL A 125 0.05 -11.42 8.92
C VAL A 125 -1.07 -10.49 8.50
N ALA A 126 -1.23 -10.32 7.19
CA ALA A 126 -2.35 -9.61 6.60
C ALA A 126 -3.60 -10.49 6.64
N ILE A 127 -4.76 -9.89 6.91
CA ILE A 127 -6.04 -10.54 6.66
C ILE A 127 -6.43 -10.39 5.18
N LEU A 128 -7.42 -11.18 4.73
CA LEU A 128 -7.91 -11.11 3.35
C LEU A 128 -8.43 -9.71 3.01
N GLY A 129 -8.06 -9.18 1.85
CA GLY A 129 -8.40 -7.82 1.44
C GLY A 129 -7.54 -6.71 2.04
N GLU A 130 -6.47 -7.05 2.78
CA GLU A 130 -5.44 -6.10 3.16
C GLU A 130 -4.32 -5.99 2.12
N SER A 131 -3.88 -4.76 1.89
CA SER A 131 -2.75 -4.40 1.04
C SER A 131 -1.91 -3.35 1.74
N ALA A 132 -0.80 -2.92 1.14
CA ALA A 132 0.06 -1.91 1.70
C ALA A 132 0.60 -0.98 0.61
N THR A 133 0.97 0.24 1.01
CA THR A 133 1.78 1.10 0.16
C THR A 133 3.20 0.51 0.01
N PRO A 134 4.01 0.97 -0.97
CA PRO A 134 5.38 0.50 -1.17
C PRO A 134 6.37 0.75 0.00
N THR A 135 5.89 1.17 1.18
CA THR A 135 6.66 1.17 2.43
C THR A 135 6.74 -0.22 3.07
N PHE A 136 5.92 -1.17 2.61
CA PHE A 136 5.98 -2.57 3.01
C PHE A 136 6.21 -3.49 1.80
N ILE A 137 6.85 -4.62 2.08
CA ILE A 137 7.00 -5.77 1.19
C ILE A 137 5.95 -6.79 1.59
N SER A 138 5.29 -7.37 0.59
CA SER A 138 4.28 -8.41 0.75
C SER A 138 4.90 -9.77 0.39
N ILE A 139 4.97 -10.67 1.35
CA ILE A 139 5.55 -12.01 1.18
C ILE A 139 4.46 -13.06 1.32
N GLY A 140 4.35 -13.94 0.33
CA GLY A 140 3.38 -15.03 0.31
C GLY A 140 2.24 -14.83 -0.68
N CYS A 141 1.50 -15.91 -0.92
CA CYS A 141 0.26 -15.99 -1.68
C CYS A 141 -0.44 -17.25 -1.15
N LEU A 142 -0.80 -17.21 0.13
CA LEU A 142 -1.10 -18.41 0.92
C LEU A 142 -2.61 -18.57 1.11
N ASP A 143 -3.08 -19.81 1.09
CA ASP A 143 -4.50 -20.13 1.21
C ASP A 143 -4.99 -20.17 2.65
N THR A 144 -4.09 -20.36 3.62
CA THR A 144 -4.46 -20.51 5.03
C THR A 144 -3.72 -19.53 5.93
N GLU A 145 -4.40 -19.08 6.99
CA GLU A 145 -3.80 -18.25 8.01
C GLU A 145 -2.64 -18.98 8.69
N LEU A 146 -2.78 -20.28 8.95
CA LEU A 146 -1.73 -21.10 9.56
C LEU A 146 -0.43 -21.06 8.75
N ALA A 147 -0.51 -21.18 7.42
CA ALA A 147 0.66 -21.08 6.56
C ALA A 147 1.32 -19.70 6.66
N ALA A 148 0.51 -18.63 6.76
CA ALA A 148 1.03 -17.28 6.91
C ALA A 148 1.65 -17.02 8.29
N GLN A 149 1.10 -17.60 9.35
CA GLN A 149 1.70 -17.56 10.68
C GLN A 149 3.04 -18.31 10.73
N ASN A 150 3.14 -19.45 10.03
CA ASN A 150 4.42 -20.16 9.91
C ASN A 150 5.44 -19.38 9.09
N LEU A 151 5.01 -18.73 7.99
CA LEU A 151 5.86 -17.82 7.23
C LEU A 151 6.33 -16.64 8.09
N LEU A 152 5.46 -16.07 8.93
CA LEU A 152 5.82 -14.98 9.82
C LEU A 152 6.91 -15.38 10.82
N LYS A 153 6.84 -16.60 11.36
CA LYS A 153 7.91 -17.14 12.22
C LYS A 153 9.23 -17.21 11.46
N TYR A 154 9.23 -17.75 10.24
CA TYR A 154 10.43 -17.83 9.40
C TYR A 154 11.04 -16.46 9.10
N VAL A 155 10.19 -15.44 8.87
CA VAL A 155 10.64 -14.07 8.57
C VAL A 155 11.21 -13.34 9.80
N LYS A 156 10.69 -13.61 11.01
CA LYS A 156 11.14 -12.95 12.24
C LYS A 156 12.40 -13.56 12.86
N ASN A 157 12.75 -14.76 12.43
CA ASN A 157 13.80 -15.60 13.02
C ASN A 157 15.19 -15.34 12.44
#